data_AF-A0A2M7T6D2-F1
#
_entry.id   AF-A0A2M7T6D2-F1
#
_cell.length_a   1.000
_cell.length_b   1.000
_cell.length_c   1.000
_cell.angle_alpha   90.00
_cell.angle_beta   90.00
_cell.angle_gamma   90.00
#
_symmetry.space_group_name_H-M   'P 1'
#
loop_
_entity.id
_entity.type
_entity.pdbx_description
1 polymer ?
#
loop_
_entity_poly.entity_id
_entity_poly.type
_entity_poly.pdbx_seq_one_letter_code
_entity_poly.pdbx_strand_id
1 'polypeptide(L)'
;MSENMQPTIDEILKRIEAEVGAVPETMTHLASLKPEMVREHVRSKQFAFSQESIPEKYRQLITIAAVAGAGVPTCIATQVRSRFAKASPLMRSSMRSY
;
A
#
# COMPACT_ATOMS: atom_id res chain seq x y z
N MET A 1 -20.15 10.78 21.63
CA MET A 1 -20.10 10.34 20.22
C MET A 1 -18.78 10.84 19.67
N SER A 2 -17.81 9.95 19.42
CA SER A 2 -16.51 10.37 18.91
C SER A 2 -16.66 10.75 17.43
N GLU A 3 -16.43 12.02 17.10
CA GLU A 3 -16.35 12.47 15.71
C GLU A 3 -15.23 11.70 15.01
N ASN A 4 -15.62 10.87 14.05
CA ASN A 4 -14.68 10.09 13.24
C ASN A 4 -14.12 11.04 12.17
N MET A 5 -13.16 11.89 12.55
CA MET A 5 -12.55 12.86 11.65
C MET A 5 -11.83 12.12 10.53
N GLN A 6 -12.38 12.19 9.31
CA GLN A 6 -11.76 11.54 8.16
C GLN A 6 -10.38 12.14 7.91
N PRO A 7 -9.35 11.32 7.66
CA PRO A 7 -8.00 11.83 7.43
C PRO A 7 -7.96 12.78 6.24
N THR A 8 -7.08 13.78 6.33
CA THR A 8 -6.80 14.68 5.22
C THR A 8 -6.07 13.95 4.10
N ILE A 9 -6.02 14.55 2.91
CA ILE A 9 -5.31 13.95 1.77
C ILE A 9 -3.82 13.84 2.07
N ASP A 10 -3.22 14.85 2.71
CA ASP A 10 -1.81 14.82 3.10
C ASP A 10 -1.51 13.70 4.12
N GLU A 11 -2.41 13.48 5.08
CA GLU A 11 -2.31 12.37 6.02
C GLU A 11 -2.42 11.01 5.32
N ILE A 12 -3.30 10.90 4.33
CA ILE A 12 -3.41 9.70 3.50
C ILE A 12 -2.11 9.46 2.72
N LEU A 13 -1.57 10.47 2.06
CA LEU A 13 -0.34 10.35 1.27
C LEU A 13 0.85 9.96 2.17
N LYS A 14 0.97 10.54 3.37
CA LYS A 14 1.98 10.13 4.37
C LYS A 14 1.84 8.67 4.80
N ARG A 15 0.61 8.17 4.97
CA ARG A 15 0.38 6.75 5.28
C ARG A 15 0.79 5.85 4.13
N ILE A 16 0.49 6.24 2.89
CA ILE A 16 0.90 5.49 1.69
C ILE A 16 2.43 5.44 1.61
N GLU A 17 3.10 6.56 1.84
CA GLU A 17 4.57 6.64 1.88
C GLU A 17 5.16 5.69 2.93
N ALA A 18 4.60 5.65 4.14
CA ALA A 18 5.06 4.75 5.19
C ALA A 18 4.88 3.26 4.83
N GLU A 19 3.85 2.92 4.05
CA GLU A 19 3.59 1.53 3.64
C GLU A 19 4.45 1.07 2.46
N VAL A 20 4.71 1.98 1.51
CA VAL A 20 5.32 1.67 0.20
C VAL A 20 6.80 2.08 0.16
N GLY A 21 7.21 2.99 1.04
CA GLY A 21 8.54 3.63 1.08
C GLY A 21 8.66 4.89 0.23
N ALA A 22 7.61 5.26 -0.53
CA ALA A 22 7.52 6.48 -1.32
C ALA A 22 6.04 6.76 -1.63
N VAL A 23 5.68 8.02 -1.89
CA VAL A 23 4.38 8.36 -2.49
C VAL A 23 4.43 8.04 -3.99
N PRO A 24 3.57 7.15 -4.51
CA PRO A 24 3.49 6.91 -5.95
C PRO A 24 3.10 8.19 -6.69
N GLU A 25 3.77 8.49 -7.81
CA GLU A 25 3.51 9.69 -8.61
C GLU A 25 2.04 9.80 -9.03
N THR A 26 1.41 8.66 -9.34
CA THR A 26 -0.01 8.56 -9.67
C THR A 26 -0.92 9.04 -8.54
N MET A 27 -0.54 8.82 -7.27
CA MET A 27 -1.30 9.29 -6.11
C MET A 27 -1.13 10.80 -5.90
N THR A 28 0.06 11.34 -6.17
CA THR A 28 0.30 12.79 -6.16
C THR A 28 -0.54 13.51 -7.21
N HIS A 29 -0.57 12.98 -8.44
CA HIS A 29 -1.41 13.54 -9.52
C HIS A 29 -2.90 13.37 -9.23
N LEU A 30 -3.31 12.22 -8.68
CA LEU A 30 -4.71 12.01 -8.32
C LEU A 30 -5.17 12.95 -7.20
N ALA A 31 -4.30 13.28 -6.25
CA ALA A 31 -4.59 14.22 -5.18
C ALA A 31 -4.84 15.65 -5.69
N SER A 32 -4.12 16.09 -6.73
CA SER A 32 -4.33 17.41 -7.32
C SER A 32 -5.56 17.48 -8.21
N LEU A 33 -5.85 16.40 -8.95
CA LEU A 33 -6.95 16.35 -9.92
C LEU A 33 -8.30 16.02 -9.28
N LYS A 34 -8.34 15.03 -8.39
CA LYS A 34 -9.57 14.44 -7.87
C LYS A 34 -9.37 13.82 -6.47
N PRO A 35 -9.15 14.64 -5.42
CA PRO A 35 -8.75 14.15 -4.10
C PRO A 35 -9.74 13.18 -3.42
N GLU A 36 -11.02 13.22 -3.76
CA GLU A 36 -12.00 12.23 -3.30
C GLU A 36 -11.69 10.81 -3.79
N MET A 37 -11.04 10.67 -4.96
CA MET A 37 -10.62 9.36 -5.47
C MET A 37 -9.42 8.79 -4.72
N VAL A 38 -8.61 9.65 -4.09
CA VAL A 38 -7.55 9.20 -3.17
C VAL A 38 -8.17 8.55 -1.93
N ARG A 39 -9.25 9.13 -1.39
CA ARG A 39 -10.00 8.54 -0.28
C ARG A 39 -10.66 7.23 -0.70
N GLU A 40 -11.26 7.20 -1.88
CA GLU A 40 -11.87 5.99 -2.42
C GLU A 40 -10.85 4.87 -2.62
N HIS A 41 -9.65 5.19 -3.10
CA HIS A 41 -8.55 4.23 -3.23
C HIS A 41 -8.21 3.60 -1.87
N VAL A 42 -8.05 4.41 -0.82
CA VAL A 42 -7.78 3.90 0.54
C VAL A 42 -8.92 3.04 1.06
N ARG A 43 -10.18 3.47 0.87
CA ARG A 43 -11.36 2.70 1.27
C ARG A 43 -11.40 1.33 0.58
N SER A 44 -11.21 1.32 -0.74
CA SER A 44 -11.19 0.11 -1.56
C SER A 44 -10.06 -0.85 -1.14
N LYS A 45 -8.86 -0.31 -0.88
CA LYS A 45 -7.73 -1.09 -0.36
C LYS A 45 -8.05 -1.67 1.01
N GLN A 46 -8.60 -0.87 1.93
CA GLN A 46 -8.97 -1.33 3.26
C GLN A 46 -10.00 -2.45 3.20
N PHE A 47 -11.04 -2.30 2.38
CA PHE A 47 -12.03 -3.36 2.15
C PHE A 47 -11.36 -4.68 1.72
N ALA A 48 -10.53 -4.63 0.67
CA ALA A 48 -9.83 -5.81 0.15
C ALA A 48 -8.87 -6.47 1.16
N PHE A 49 -8.22 -5.68 2.03
CA PHE A 49 -7.24 -6.18 3.00
C PHE A 49 -7.80 -6.50 4.39
N SER A 50 -9.02 -6.04 4.72
CA SER A 50 -9.69 -6.29 5.99
C SER A 50 -10.28 -7.70 6.12
N GLN A 51 -10.36 -8.44 5.02
CA GLN A 51 -11.00 -9.75 5.01
C GLN A 51 -10.14 -10.83 5.69
N GLU A 52 -10.48 -11.15 6.94
CA GLU A 52 -9.75 -12.10 7.79
C GLU A 52 -9.80 -13.56 7.31
N SER A 53 -10.76 -13.90 6.44
CA SER A 53 -10.92 -15.27 5.93
C SER A 53 -9.75 -15.76 5.07
N ILE A 54 -8.91 -14.85 4.56
CA ILE A 54 -7.72 -15.17 3.76
C ILE A 54 -6.49 -14.69 4.54
N PRO A 55 -5.55 -15.55 4.94
CA PRO A 55 -4.33 -15.11 5.63
C PRO A 55 -3.58 -14.02 4.86
N GLU A 56 -2.96 -13.08 5.58
CA GLU A 56 -2.32 -11.89 4.99
C GLU A 56 -1.31 -12.24 3.88
N LYS A 57 -0.50 -13.29 4.10
CA LYS A 57 0.47 -13.77 3.11
C LYS A 57 -0.18 -14.10 1.76
N TYR A 58 -1.39 -14.66 1.77
CA TYR A 58 -2.10 -15.01 0.55
C TYR A 58 -2.78 -13.80 -0.09
N ARG A 59 -3.33 -12.86 0.70
CA ARG A 59 -3.86 -11.58 0.17
C ARG A 59 -2.78 -10.81 -0.61
N GLN A 60 -1.55 -10.80 -0.08
CA GLN A 60 -0.40 -10.16 -0.73
C GLN A 60 -0.01 -10.87 -2.03
N LEU A 61 0.05 -12.21 -2.03
CA LEU A 61 0.36 -12.98 -3.24
C LEU A 61 -0.71 -12.82 -4.33
N ILE A 62 -1.99 -12.83 -3.95
CA ILE A 62 -3.11 -12.55 -4.87
C ILE A 62 -2.95 -11.16 -5.50
N THR A 63 -2.59 -10.16 -4.69
CA THR A 63 -2.37 -8.80 -5.18
C THR A 63 -1.20 -8.73 -6.17
N ILE A 64 -0.08 -9.41 -5.87
CA ILE A 64 1.07 -9.47 -6.78
C ILE A 64 0.69 -10.17 -8.09
N ALA A 65 -0.05 -11.29 -8.02
CA ALA A 65 -0.52 -12.01 -9.20
C ALA A 65 -1.46 -11.18 -10.07
N ALA A 66 -2.43 -10.47 -9.46
CA ALA A 66 -3.34 -9.59 -10.17
C ALA A 66 -2.60 -8.44 -10.88
N VAL A 67 -1.63 -7.82 -10.20
CA VAL A 67 -0.82 -6.75 -10.78
C VAL A 67 0.12 -7.26 -11.88
N ALA A 68 0.66 -8.47 -11.73
CA ALA A 68 1.44 -9.13 -12.78
C ALA A 68 0.58 -9.42 -14.02
N GLY A 69 -0.65 -9.93 -13.84
CA GLY A 69 -1.60 -10.16 -14.91
C GLY A 69 -2.05 -8.87 -15.63
N ALA A 70 -2.09 -7.75 -14.91
CA ALA A 70 -2.38 -6.44 -15.50
C ALA A 70 -1.21 -5.86 -16.32
N GLY A 71 -0.01 -6.42 -16.23
CA GLY A 71 1.14 -6.02 -17.03
C GLY A 71 1.68 -4.62 -16.72
N VAL A 72 1.52 -4.12 -15.48
CA VAL A 72 1.97 -2.78 -15.07
C VAL A 72 3.26 -2.88 -14.22
N PRO A 73 4.46 -2.69 -14.79
CA PRO A 73 5.72 -3.01 -14.10
C PRO A 73 5.95 -2.19 -12.83
N THR A 74 5.52 -0.92 -12.84
CA THR A 74 5.63 -0.01 -11.69
C THR A 74 4.81 -0.48 -10.49
N CYS A 75 3.61 -1.01 -10.75
CA CYS A 75 2.75 -1.59 -9.74
C CYS A 75 3.36 -2.90 -9.21
N ILE A 76 3.95 -3.76 -10.05
CA ILE A 76 4.61 -4.99 -9.62
C ILE A 76 5.73 -4.66 -8.63
N ALA A 77 6.63 -3.74 -9.01
CA ALA A 77 7.75 -3.31 -8.17
C ALA A 77 7.28 -2.73 -6.83
N THR A 78 6.21 -1.91 -6.86
CA THR A 78 5.59 -1.31 -5.67
C THR A 78 5.05 -2.36 -4.70
N GLN A 79 4.31 -3.36 -5.20
CA GLN A 79 3.70 -4.38 -4.35
C GLN A 79 4.73 -5.36 -3.79
N VAL A 80 5.75 -5.72 -4.59
CA VAL A 80 6.87 -6.54 -4.12
C VAL A 80 7.65 -5.80 -3.04
N ARG A 81 7.97 -4.51 -3.22
CA ARG A 81 8.68 -3.69 -2.22
C ARG A 81 7.88 -3.58 -0.91
N SER A 82 6.58 -3.31 -1.00
CA SER A 82 5.71 -3.16 0.17
C SER A 82 5.67 -4.42 1.04
N ARG A 83 5.79 -5.62 0.43
CA ARG A 83 5.92 -6.88 1.17
C ARG A 83 7.20 -6.93 2.00
N PHE A 84 8.34 -6.57 1.41
CA PHE A 84 9.63 -6.59 2.10
C PHE A 84 9.76 -5.47 3.14
N ALA A 85 9.17 -4.30 2.89
CA ALA A 85 9.13 -3.19 3.84
C ALA A 85 8.41 -3.57 5.14
N LYS A 86 7.28 -4.30 5.06
CA LYS A 86 6.53 -4.79 6.23
C LYS A 86 7.18 -5.96 6.96
N ALA A 87 8.17 -6.63 6.34
CA ALA A 87 8.77 -7.86 6.86
C ALA A 87 10.00 -7.68 7.78
N SER A 88 10.45 -6.46 8.11
CA SER A 88 11.71 -6.26 8.85
C SER A 88 11.55 -5.49 10.17
N PRO A 89 11.69 -6.20 11.30
CA PRO A 89 12.89 -5.99 12.13
C PRO A 89 13.96 -7.08 11.95
N LEU A 90 13.59 -8.28 11.47
CA LEU A 90 14.47 -9.46 11.46
C LEU A 90 15.42 -9.56 10.25
N MET A 91 15.21 -8.79 9.17
CA MET A 91 16.12 -8.79 8.01
C MET A 91 17.29 -7.79 8.11
N ARG A 92 17.36 -6.94 9.15
CA ARG A 92 18.52 -6.04 9.35
C ARG A 92 19.74 -6.73 9.96
N SER A 93 19.58 -7.89 10.62
CA SER A 93 20.72 -8.62 11.21
C SER A 93 21.39 -9.61 10.25
N SER A 94 20.71 -10.03 9.18
CA SER A 94 21.23 -11.05 8.25
C SER A 94 22.06 -10.50 7.08
N MET A 95 22.15 -9.17 6.92
CA MET A 95 22.94 -8.52 5.87
C MET A 95 24.17 -7.78 6.41
N ARG A 96 24.67 -8.17 7.60
CA ARG A 96 25.92 -7.64 8.19
C ARG A 96 27.01 -8.70 8.35
N SER A 97 26.88 -9.82 7.65
CA SER A 97 27.87 -10.90 7.66
C SER A 97 27.92 -11.56 6.28
N TYR A 98 28.36 -10.81 5.28
CA TYR A 98 29.15 -11.30 4.13
C TYR A 98 29.99 -10.13 3.63
#